data_AF-A0A441VZ25-F1
#
_entry.id   AF-A0A441VZ25-F1
#
_cell.length_a   1.000
_cell.length_b   1.000
_cell.length_c   1.000
_cell.angle_alpha   90.00
_cell.angle_beta   90.00
_cell.angle_gamma   90.00
#
_symmetry.space_group_name_H-M   'P 1'
#
loop_
_entity.id
_entity.type
_entity.pdbx_description
1 polymer ?
#
loop_
_entity_poly.entity_id
_entity_poly.type
_entity_poly.pdbx_seq_one_letter_code
_entity_poly.pdbx_strand_id
1 'polypeptide(L)'
;MPRAGGIYSAPPGTTAAPNTTIESAKYNALVADLVDDANNARPVAAGGSGSTTAVGGNDNFNTYSSDMLSAATVNLANATGTIVNVTGTVTITALGTVAAGAERVLIFAGILTLTHNASSLILPTGANITTAAGDVATMRSKGGGNWVCVGYQRANGKPLVVNVDDTFTVTSTDAGAAAAPVVDAYRNSASPAASDAIGLFNLTGKDSADNKTTYAALAGTILDPTNGSEDGRAALRTIVAGTEADRLRVEVGVYTPDATGGDKGAGTVNATAVYQNGARVSGAPDVVLEDQKASGTSGGTGVSTTWTTRDLNTEVRDPSGLCTLATNQFTMTVDGWVEWSTPVYATGMLSRLWNVTDGVLVSMGAAARADSSPNSGDQSMGGGPIVAGKAYAIQYFLSSSGSNRLGLAGSQGIEVYTRVKFWRIA
;
A
#
# COMPACT_ATOMS: atom_id res chain seq x y z
N MET A 1 -32.65 -35.17 59.98
CA MET A 1 -34.11 -34.97 59.93
C MET A 1 -34.81 -35.96 58.98
N PRO A 2 -35.70 -36.82 59.48
CA PRO A 2 -36.42 -37.81 58.68
C PRO A 2 -37.31 -37.10 57.65
N ARG A 3 -37.12 -37.45 56.37
CA ARG A 3 -37.97 -37.02 55.26
C ARG A 3 -38.51 -38.28 54.59
N ALA A 4 -39.84 -38.40 54.51
CA ALA A 4 -40.50 -39.41 53.71
C ALA A 4 -41.09 -38.72 52.46
N GLY A 5 -40.70 -39.15 51.26
CA GLY A 5 -41.15 -38.52 50.02
C GLY A 5 -40.78 -37.04 49.86
N GLY A 6 -39.70 -36.57 50.49
CA GLY A 6 -39.22 -35.18 50.40
C GLY A 6 -39.88 -34.19 51.38
N ILE A 7 -40.93 -34.61 52.08
CA ILE A 7 -41.64 -33.80 53.08
C ILE A 7 -41.07 -34.08 54.47
N TYR A 8 -40.79 -33.02 55.23
CA TYR A 8 -40.43 -33.13 56.64
C TYR A 8 -41.68 -33.39 57.49
N SER A 9 -41.62 -34.38 58.38
CA SER A 9 -42.62 -34.60 59.42
C SER A 9 -41.96 -34.51 60.79
N ALA A 10 -42.70 -33.95 61.77
CA ALA A 10 -42.23 -33.92 63.14
C ALA A 10 -42.02 -35.35 63.66
N PRO A 11 -40.93 -35.65 64.39
CA PRO A 11 -40.72 -36.97 64.95
C PRO A 11 -41.90 -37.41 65.85
N PRO A 12 -42.32 -38.68 65.79
CA PRO A 12 -43.43 -39.16 66.61
C PRO A 12 -43.20 -38.92 68.11
N GLY A 13 -44.18 -38.32 68.80
CA GLY A 13 -44.12 -38.06 70.25
C GLY A 13 -43.35 -36.81 70.67
N THR A 14 -42.96 -35.92 69.75
CA THR A 14 -42.35 -34.62 70.09
C THR A 14 -43.34 -33.45 70.15
N THR A 15 -44.59 -33.66 69.75
CA THR A 15 -45.66 -32.66 69.89
C THR A 15 -46.16 -32.66 71.33
N ALA A 16 -45.87 -31.58 72.07
CA ALA A 16 -46.35 -31.41 73.44
C ALA A 16 -47.85 -31.10 73.46
N ALA A 17 -48.58 -31.72 74.39
CA ALA A 17 -49.97 -31.37 74.71
C ALA A 17 -50.04 -30.76 76.12
N PRO A 18 -50.96 -29.83 76.39
CA PRO A 18 -51.11 -29.26 77.73
C PRO A 18 -51.37 -30.34 78.78
N ASN A 19 -50.72 -30.24 79.94
CA ASN A 19 -50.89 -31.14 81.09
C ASN A 19 -50.54 -32.61 80.85
N THR A 20 -49.72 -32.92 79.84
CA THR A 20 -49.18 -34.28 79.63
C THR A 20 -47.68 -34.33 79.91
N THR A 21 -47.17 -35.51 80.29
CA THR A 21 -45.73 -35.70 80.54
C THR A 21 -44.99 -35.73 79.21
N ILE A 22 -43.94 -34.91 79.07
CA ILE A 22 -43.07 -34.88 77.89
C ILE A 22 -41.98 -35.96 78.04
N GLU A 23 -41.79 -36.78 77.00
CA GLU A 23 -40.66 -37.72 76.94
C GLU A 23 -39.35 -36.98 76.63
N SER A 24 -38.59 -36.67 77.68
CA SER A 24 -37.34 -35.90 77.59
C SER A 24 -36.34 -36.49 76.58
N ALA A 25 -36.26 -37.82 76.46
CA ALA A 25 -35.39 -38.48 75.50
C ALA A 25 -35.73 -38.11 74.03
N LYS A 26 -37.02 -38.11 73.67
CA LYS A 26 -37.48 -37.75 72.30
C LYS A 26 -37.29 -36.27 72.02
N TYR A 27 -37.55 -35.42 73.01
CA TYR A 27 -37.32 -33.98 72.91
C TYR A 27 -35.84 -33.65 72.72
N ASN A 28 -34.96 -34.24 73.53
CA ASN A 28 -33.51 -34.06 73.41
C ASN A 28 -32.97 -34.57 72.07
N ALA A 29 -33.51 -35.69 71.56
CA ALA A 29 -33.14 -36.20 70.23
C ALA A 29 -33.53 -35.22 69.10
N LEU A 30 -34.73 -34.63 69.15
CA LEU A 30 -35.14 -33.58 68.21
C LEU A 30 -34.21 -32.36 68.28
N VAL A 31 -33.85 -31.93 69.49
CA VAL A 31 -32.93 -30.80 69.69
C VAL A 31 -31.55 -31.12 69.13
N ALA A 32 -31.02 -32.32 69.36
CA ALA A 32 -29.75 -32.77 68.80
C ALA A 32 -29.78 -32.80 67.26
N ASP A 33 -30.85 -33.34 66.65
CA ASP A 33 -31.04 -33.36 65.19
C ASP A 33 -31.04 -31.95 64.59
N LEU A 34 -31.63 -30.97 65.29
CA LEU A 34 -31.65 -29.57 64.86
C LEU A 34 -30.27 -28.91 65.01
N VAL A 35 -29.56 -29.19 66.12
CA VAL A 35 -28.19 -28.72 66.34
C VAL A 35 -27.26 -29.28 65.25
N ASP A 36 -27.46 -30.53 64.84
CA ASP A 36 -26.70 -31.15 63.75
C ASP A 36 -27.06 -30.58 62.38
N ASP A 37 -28.34 -30.36 62.04
CA ASP A 37 -28.73 -29.71 60.77
C ASP A 37 -28.23 -28.26 60.68
N ALA A 38 -28.15 -27.56 61.81
CA ALA A 38 -27.67 -26.19 61.89
C ALA A 38 -26.13 -26.08 61.79
N ASN A 39 -25.40 -27.07 62.31
CA ASN A 39 -23.93 -27.05 62.33
C ASN A 39 -23.28 -27.81 61.16
N ASN A 40 -23.99 -28.73 60.51
CA ASN A 40 -23.48 -29.48 59.37
C ASN A 40 -23.81 -28.79 58.03
N ALA A 41 -22.95 -28.98 57.02
CA ALA A 41 -23.22 -28.49 55.68
C ALA A 41 -24.49 -29.13 55.09
N ARG A 42 -25.42 -28.33 54.55
CA ARG A 42 -26.68 -28.84 54.00
C ARG A 42 -26.43 -29.58 52.67
N PRO A 43 -27.03 -30.78 52.47
CA PRO A 43 -26.91 -31.50 51.20
C PRO A 43 -27.64 -30.78 50.07
N VAL A 44 -27.22 -31.00 48.82
CA VAL A 44 -27.81 -30.34 47.62
C VAL A 44 -29.32 -30.53 47.53
N ALA A 45 -29.82 -31.70 47.91
CA ALA A 45 -31.26 -32.03 47.96
C ALA A 45 -32.07 -31.13 48.90
N ALA A 46 -31.44 -30.56 49.93
CA ALA A 46 -32.04 -29.61 50.85
C ALA A 46 -31.73 -28.14 50.49
N GLY A 47 -30.82 -27.90 49.55
CA GLY A 47 -30.27 -26.59 49.17
C GLY A 47 -31.11 -25.78 48.17
N GLY A 48 -32.41 -26.04 48.08
CA GLY A 48 -33.35 -25.22 47.28
C GLY A 48 -33.26 -25.35 45.76
N SER A 49 -32.27 -26.05 45.22
CA SER A 49 -32.13 -26.31 43.78
C SER A 49 -33.09 -27.39 43.25
N GLY A 50 -33.74 -28.15 44.14
CA GLY A 50 -34.61 -29.27 43.78
C GLY A 50 -33.87 -30.50 43.23
N SER A 51 -32.53 -30.47 43.19
CA SER A 51 -31.69 -31.57 42.69
C SER A 51 -31.05 -32.35 43.83
N THR A 52 -30.87 -33.66 43.65
CA THR A 52 -30.08 -34.51 44.56
C THR A 52 -28.60 -34.59 44.18
N THR A 53 -28.21 -34.05 43.02
CA THR A 53 -26.83 -34.01 42.53
C THR A 53 -26.33 -32.58 42.38
N ALA A 54 -25.03 -32.37 42.58
CA ALA A 54 -24.41 -31.05 42.40
C ALA A 54 -24.57 -30.53 40.96
N VAL A 55 -24.37 -31.39 39.96
CA VAL A 55 -24.54 -31.03 38.53
C VAL A 55 -25.98 -30.63 38.23
N GLY A 56 -26.97 -31.43 38.63
CA GLY A 56 -28.38 -31.08 38.40
C GLY A 56 -28.80 -29.80 39.16
N GLY A 57 -28.16 -29.52 40.30
CA GLY A 57 -28.39 -28.27 41.02
C GLY A 57 -27.87 -27.06 40.24
N ASN A 58 -26.68 -27.17 39.65
CA ASN A 58 -26.12 -26.16 38.76
C ASN A 58 -26.95 -25.99 37.48
N ASP A 59 -27.42 -27.07 36.87
CA ASP A 59 -28.24 -27.03 35.65
C ASP A 59 -29.56 -26.30 35.92
N ASN A 60 -30.19 -26.55 37.07
CA ASN A 60 -31.41 -25.86 37.50
C ASN A 60 -31.21 -24.36 37.76
N PHE A 61 -29.97 -23.90 37.97
CA PHE A 61 -29.62 -22.48 38.05
C PHE A 61 -29.21 -21.87 36.69
N ASN A 62 -28.99 -22.71 35.67
CA ASN A 62 -28.59 -22.31 34.31
C ASN A 62 -29.66 -22.62 33.27
N THR A 63 -30.91 -22.22 33.56
CA THR A 63 -32.04 -22.50 32.69
C THR A 63 -32.08 -21.57 31.48
N TYR A 64 -32.58 -22.10 30.35
CA TYR A 64 -32.98 -21.29 29.21
C TYR A 64 -34.27 -20.52 29.52
N SER A 65 -34.26 -19.24 29.18
CA SER A 65 -35.44 -18.38 29.15
C SER A 65 -36.28 -18.69 27.91
N SER A 66 -37.56 -18.31 27.94
CA SER A 66 -38.31 -18.10 26.70
C SER A 66 -37.64 -17.05 25.82
N ASP A 67 -37.78 -17.19 24.50
CA ASP A 67 -37.27 -16.22 23.53
C ASP A 67 -37.73 -14.80 23.89
N MET A 68 -36.81 -13.85 23.80
CA MET A 68 -37.08 -12.43 24.00
C MET A 68 -36.82 -11.66 22.71
N LEU A 69 -37.79 -10.88 22.25
CA LEU A 69 -37.62 -10.02 21.09
C LEU A 69 -36.68 -8.85 21.42
N SER A 70 -35.77 -8.56 20.50
CA SER A 70 -34.93 -7.39 20.49
C SER A 70 -35.80 -6.13 20.47
N ALA A 71 -35.42 -5.13 21.28
CA ALA A 71 -36.03 -3.82 21.34
C ALA A 71 -34.97 -2.81 21.82
N ALA A 72 -35.26 -1.51 21.75
CA ALA A 72 -34.35 -0.48 22.30
C ALA A 72 -33.97 -0.79 23.77
N THR A 73 -34.92 -1.28 24.56
CA THR A 73 -34.66 -1.88 25.87
C THR A 73 -35.21 -3.31 25.91
N VAL A 74 -34.32 -4.29 26.05
CA VAL A 74 -34.71 -5.68 26.32
C VAL A 74 -34.62 -5.91 27.83
N ASN A 75 -35.75 -5.86 28.54
CA ASN A 75 -35.71 -5.93 30.01
C ASN A 75 -35.41 -7.35 30.52
N LEU A 76 -34.13 -7.64 30.81
CA LEU A 76 -33.69 -8.97 31.25
C LEU A 76 -34.15 -9.34 32.67
N ALA A 77 -34.79 -8.41 33.40
CA ALA A 77 -35.49 -8.74 34.64
C ALA A 77 -36.71 -9.65 34.39
N ASN A 78 -37.25 -9.64 33.17
CA ASN A 78 -38.39 -10.47 32.76
C ASN A 78 -37.97 -11.83 32.17
N ALA A 79 -36.66 -12.11 32.05
CA ALA A 79 -36.18 -13.39 31.56
C ALA A 79 -36.58 -14.51 32.54
N THR A 80 -37.04 -15.65 32.00
CA THR A 80 -37.43 -16.82 32.80
C THR A 80 -36.27 -17.78 33.07
N GLY A 81 -35.08 -17.45 32.56
CA GLY A 81 -33.83 -18.18 32.77
C GLY A 81 -32.62 -17.26 32.64
N THR A 82 -31.42 -17.80 32.92
CA THR A 82 -30.16 -17.06 32.84
C THR A 82 -29.56 -17.05 31.44
N ILE A 83 -30.00 -17.97 30.57
CA ILE A 83 -29.63 -18.04 29.15
C ILE A 83 -30.81 -17.56 28.32
N VAL A 84 -30.66 -16.48 27.56
CA VAL A 84 -31.74 -15.83 26.82
C VAL A 84 -31.44 -15.89 25.33
N ASN A 85 -32.34 -16.50 24.57
CA ASN A 85 -32.32 -16.40 23.12
C ASN A 85 -33.01 -15.09 22.70
N VAL A 86 -32.24 -14.22 22.04
CA VAL A 86 -32.69 -12.91 21.58
C VAL A 86 -33.05 -12.99 20.11
N THR A 87 -34.33 -12.76 19.80
CA THR A 87 -34.88 -12.83 18.45
C THR A 87 -35.18 -11.43 17.90
N GLY A 88 -35.37 -11.28 16.59
CA GLY A 88 -35.61 -9.98 15.95
C GLY A 88 -34.32 -9.22 15.58
N THR A 89 -34.48 -8.00 15.07
CA THR A 89 -33.41 -7.22 14.43
C THR A 89 -33.30 -5.78 14.95
N VAL A 90 -34.06 -5.43 16.00
CA VAL A 90 -34.08 -4.07 16.55
C VAL A 90 -32.80 -3.80 17.34
N THR A 91 -32.19 -2.64 17.11
CA THR A 91 -31.03 -2.17 17.88
C THR A 91 -31.35 -2.12 19.38
N ILE A 92 -30.47 -2.71 20.19
CA ILE A 92 -30.56 -2.73 21.65
C ILE A 92 -29.62 -1.66 22.20
N THR A 93 -30.16 -0.75 23.00
CA THR A 93 -29.39 0.29 23.71
C THR A 93 -29.36 0.10 25.22
N ALA A 94 -30.23 -0.77 25.76
CA ALA A 94 -30.28 -1.11 27.18
C ALA A 94 -30.87 -2.51 27.45
N LEU A 95 -30.57 -3.08 28.63
CA LEU A 95 -30.99 -4.44 29.03
C LEU A 95 -31.89 -4.48 30.28
N GLY A 96 -32.47 -3.34 30.64
CA GLY A 96 -33.30 -3.19 31.85
C GLY A 96 -32.51 -3.28 33.15
N THR A 97 -33.21 -3.29 34.29
CA THR A 97 -32.60 -3.22 35.62
C THR A 97 -32.65 -4.57 36.32
N VAL A 98 -31.48 -5.10 36.63
CA VAL A 98 -31.30 -6.31 37.46
C VAL A 98 -30.30 -5.98 38.57
N ALA A 99 -30.29 -6.78 39.65
CA ALA A 99 -29.33 -6.63 40.74
C ALA A 99 -27.89 -6.69 40.22
N ALA A 100 -27.02 -5.87 40.80
CA ALA A 100 -25.59 -5.87 40.47
C ALA A 100 -24.99 -7.27 40.72
N GLY A 101 -24.15 -7.72 39.78
CA GLY A 101 -23.53 -9.05 39.79
C GLY A 101 -24.34 -10.13 39.07
N ALA A 102 -25.63 -9.90 38.75
CA ALA A 102 -26.42 -10.85 37.98
C ALA A 102 -25.85 -11.02 36.56
N GLU A 103 -25.67 -12.27 36.13
CA GLU A 103 -25.18 -12.61 34.80
C GLU A 103 -26.31 -13.14 33.93
N ARG A 104 -26.25 -12.82 32.64
CA ARG A 104 -27.12 -13.34 31.58
C ARG A 104 -26.29 -13.68 30.38
N VAL A 105 -26.54 -14.85 29.80
CA VAL A 105 -25.96 -15.25 28.50
C VAL A 105 -26.99 -14.96 27.44
N LEU A 106 -26.67 -14.10 26.48
CA LEU A 106 -27.53 -13.77 25.36
C LEU A 106 -27.05 -14.53 24.12
N ILE A 107 -27.94 -15.25 23.45
CA ILE A 107 -27.69 -15.91 22.18
C ILE A 107 -28.50 -15.16 21.12
N PHE A 108 -27.86 -14.64 20.07
CA PHE A 108 -28.54 -13.85 19.06
C PHE A 108 -29.03 -14.74 17.91
N ALA A 109 -30.31 -14.67 17.57
CA ALA A 109 -30.89 -15.45 16.47
C ALA A 109 -30.74 -14.77 15.10
N GLY A 110 -30.30 -13.52 15.05
CA GLY A 110 -30.20 -12.74 13.83
C GLY A 110 -29.33 -11.50 14.00
N ILE A 111 -29.34 -10.64 12.98
CA ILE A 111 -28.54 -9.41 12.95
C ILE A 111 -29.29 -8.29 13.66
N LEU A 112 -28.69 -7.76 14.72
CA LEU A 112 -29.04 -6.50 15.39
C LEU A 112 -27.76 -5.76 15.81
N THR A 113 -27.91 -4.52 16.26
CA THR A 113 -26.80 -3.76 16.87
C THR A 113 -26.96 -3.65 18.38
N LEU A 114 -25.92 -4.01 19.13
CA LEU A 114 -25.73 -3.57 20.51
C LEU A 114 -25.03 -2.21 20.48
N THR A 115 -25.68 -1.17 21.00
CA THR A 115 -25.09 0.18 21.00
C THR A 115 -24.22 0.37 22.24
N HIS A 116 -22.93 0.60 22.04
CA HIS A 116 -22.01 0.88 23.13
C HIS A 116 -22.34 2.22 23.79
N ASN A 117 -22.37 2.20 25.12
CA ASN A 117 -22.31 3.40 25.96
C ASN A 117 -21.30 3.16 27.09
N ALA A 118 -20.42 4.13 27.35
CA ALA A 118 -19.34 3.99 28.33
C ALA A 118 -19.83 3.76 29.79
N SER A 119 -21.11 3.98 30.06
CA SER A 119 -21.71 3.84 31.39
C SER A 119 -22.81 2.76 31.44
N SER A 120 -23.77 2.79 30.51
CA SER A 120 -25.00 1.99 30.60
C SER A 120 -24.96 0.64 29.89
N LEU A 121 -24.26 0.54 28.76
CA LEU A 121 -24.09 -0.70 28.01
C LEU A 121 -22.67 -0.78 27.50
N ILE A 122 -21.78 -1.23 28.36
CA ILE A 122 -20.34 -1.29 28.12
C ILE A 122 -20.06 -2.55 27.31
N LEU A 123 -19.56 -2.37 26.10
CA LEU A 123 -19.20 -3.47 25.19
C LEU A 123 -17.68 -3.57 25.07
N PRO A 124 -17.13 -4.76 24.77
CA PRO A 124 -15.72 -4.88 24.41
C PRO A 124 -15.40 -3.97 23.20
N THR A 125 -14.13 -3.56 23.09
CA THR A 125 -13.58 -2.63 22.08
C THR A 125 -14.05 -1.17 22.16
N GLY A 126 -14.98 -0.82 23.05
CA GLY A 126 -15.45 0.57 23.17
C GLY A 126 -16.37 1.02 22.02
N ALA A 127 -16.87 0.09 21.21
CA ALA A 127 -17.64 0.36 20.01
C ALA A 127 -18.93 -0.48 19.94
N ASN A 128 -19.86 -0.05 19.09
CA ASN A 128 -21.09 -0.82 18.80
C ASN A 128 -20.73 -2.20 18.24
N ILE A 129 -21.51 -3.21 18.60
CA ILE A 129 -21.35 -4.58 18.07
C ILE A 129 -22.56 -4.90 17.19
N THR A 130 -22.31 -5.14 15.91
CA THR A 130 -23.28 -5.78 15.02
C THR A 130 -23.19 -7.29 15.17
N THR A 131 -24.26 -7.87 15.69
CA THR A 131 -24.41 -9.31 15.93
C THR A 131 -24.71 -10.06 14.62
N ALA A 132 -24.51 -11.37 14.65
CA ALA A 132 -25.00 -12.33 13.68
C ALA A 132 -25.71 -13.50 14.38
N ALA A 133 -26.42 -14.32 13.62
CA ALA A 133 -27.05 -15.53 14.14
C ALA A 133 -26.00 -16.47 14.77
N GLY A 134 -26.25 -16.90 16.00
CA GLY A 134 -25.37 -17.76 16.79
C GLY A 134 -24.31 -17.02 17.61
N ASP A 135 -24.20 -15.70 17.51
CA ASP A 135 -23.30 -14.94 18.40
C ASP A 135 -23.77 -15.03 19.85
N VAL A 136 -22.83 -15.05 20.79
CA VAL A 136 -23.11 -15.19 22.23
C VAL A 136 -22.46 -14.04 22.99
N ALA A 137 -23.23 -13.36 23.85
CA ALA A 137 -22.75 -12.34 24.76
C ALA A 137 -23.01 -12.72 26.22
N THR A 138 -21.98 -12.71 27.05
CA THR A 138 -22.12 -12.82 28.51
C THR A 138 -22.20 -11.42 29.10
N MET A 139 -23.38 -11.07 29.60
CA MET A 139 -23.70 -9.76 30.15
C MET A 139 -23.78 -9.82 31.67
N ARG A 140 -23.08 -8.93 32.35
CA ARG A 140 -23.15 -8.78 33.81
C ARG A 140 -23.75 -7.44 34.19
N SER A 141 -24.76 -7.46 35.04
CA SER A 141 -25.37 -6.23 35.53
C SER A 141 -24.45 -5.54 36.54
N LYS A 142 -24.32 -4.22 36.43
CA LYS A 142 -23.70 -3.35 37.43
C LYS A 142 -24.75 -2.70 38.35
N GLY A 143 -26.02 -3.08 38.23
CA GLY A 143 -27.14 -2.43 38.91
C GLY A 143 -27.59 -1.14 38.22
N GLY A 144 -28.80 -0.67 38.56
CA GLY A 144 -29.33 0.61 38.07
C GLY A 144 -29.55 0.69 36.55
N GLY A 145 -29.70 -0.45 35.88
CA GLY A 145 -29.85 -0.51 34.42
C GLY A 145 -28.54 -0.55 33.63
N ASN A 146 -27.40 -0.53 34.32
CA ASN A 146 -26.07 -0.57 33.70
C ASN A 146 -25.60 -2.01 33.51
N TRP A 147 -24.99 -2.29 32.36
CA TRP A 147 -24.51 -3.61 31.99
C TRP A 147 -23.12 -3.54 31.39
N VAL A 148 -22.32 -4.57 31.65
CA VAL A 148 -21.02 -4.80 31.01
C VAL A 148 -21.04 -6.15 30.33
N CYS A 149 -20.63 -6.18 29.07
CA CYS A 149 -20.35 -7.40 28.35
C CYS A 149 -18.96 -7.91 28.77
N VAL A 150 -18.92 -9.03 29.50
CA VAL A 150 -17.68 -9.63 30.02
C VAL A 150 -17.12 -10.69 29.10
N GLY A 151 -17.89 -11.13 28.12
CA GLY A 151 -17.48 -12.07 27.08
C GLY A 151 -18.36 -11.91 25.86
N TYR A 152 -17.76 -11.92 24.68
CA TYR A 152 -18.49 -11.96 23.42
C TYR A 152 -17.80 -12.93 22.47
N GLN A 153 -18.53 -13.94 22.03
CA GLN A 153 -18.06 -14.94 21.10
C GLN A 153 -18.89 -14.84 19.83
N ARG A 154 -18.23 -14.53 18.71
CA ARG A 154 -18.87 -14.68 17.40
C ARG A 154 -19.06 -16.16 17.10
N ALA A 155 -20.18 -16.52 16.46
CA ALA A 155 -20.44 -17.89 16.02
C ALA A 155 -19.31 -18.45 15.14
N ASN A 156 -18.69 -17.58 14.34
CA ASN A 156 -17.58 -17.92 13.44
C ASN A 156 -16.19 -17.90 14.11
N GLY A 157 -16.11 -17.62 15.41
CA GLY A 157 -14.84 -17.57 16.17
C GLY A 157 -13.92 -16.40 15.85
N LYS A 158 -14.31 -15.46 14.98
CA LYS A 158 -13.47 -14.30 14.64
C LYS A 158 -13.41 -13.30 15.81
N PRO A 159 -12.27 -12.64 16.05
CA PRO A 159 -12.19 -11.56 17.01
C PRO A 159 -13.08 -10.37 16.59
N LEU A 160 -13.56 -9.60 17.56
CA LEU A 160 -14.35 -8.38 17.31
C LEU A 160 -13.52 -7.29 16.62
N VAL A 161 -12.23 -7.19 16.97
CA VAL A 161 -11.25 -6.30 16.35
C VAL A 161 -9.87 -6.95 16.43
N VAL A 162 -9.02 -6.68 15.44
CA VAL A 162 -7.59 -6.99 15.49
C VAL A 162 -6.87 -5.65 15.47
N ASN A 163 -6.31 -5.25 16.60
CA ASN A 163 -5.43 -4.09 16.70
C ASN A 163 -3.99 -4.59 16.70
N VAL A 164 -3.16 -4.03 15.83
CA VAL A 164 -1.73 -4.31 15.79
C VAL A 164 -1.02 -3.00 16.13
N ASP A 165 -0.65 -2.83 17.40
CA ASP A 165 -0.06 -1.58 17.89
C ASP A 165 1.45 -1.48 17.60
N ASP A 166 2.10 -2.60 17.26
CA ASP A 166 3.53 -2.69 16.93
C ASP A 166 3.74 -3.35 15.56
N THR A 167 4.09 -4.65 15.54
CA THR A 167 4.49 -5.35 14.32
C THR A 167 3.56 -6.51 14.00
N PHE A 168 3.07 -6.57 12.76
CA PHE A 168 2.38 -7.75 12.24
C PHE A 168 3.41 -8.75 11.71
N THR A 169 3.63 -9.86 12.41
CA THR A 169 4.60 -10.89 12.03
C THR A 169 3.89 -12.15 11.55
N VAL A 170 4.27 -12.64 10.36
CA VAL A 170 3.85 -13.95 9.83
C VAL A 170 5.11 -14.81 9.72
N THR A 171 5.15 -15.95 10.43
CA THR A 171 6.36 -16.78 10.53
C THR A 171 6.08 -18.20 10.01
N SER A 172 6.98 -18.71 9.16
CA SER A 172 7.12 -20.14 8.87
C SER A 172 8.41 -20.66 9.50
N THR A 173 8.38 -21.90 10.01
CA THR A 173 9.56 -22.62 10.51
C THR A 173 10.00 -23.74 9.57
N ASP A 174 9.42 -23.79 8.37
CA ASP A 174 9.70 -24.83 7.38
C ASP A 174 11.16 -24.74 6.88
N ALA A 175 11.82 -25.88 6.81
CA ALA A 175 13.19 -26.03 6.30
C ALA A 175 13.23 -26.46 4.82
N GLY A 176 12.07 -26.71 4.20
CA GLY A 176 11.94 -27.09 2.80
C GLY A 176 12.11 -25.93 1.80
N ALA A 177 12.09 -26.26 0.51
CA ALA A 177 12.22 -25.30 -0.60
C ALA A 177 10.87 -24.72 -1.09
N ALA A 178 9.76 -25.14 -0.48
CA ALA A 178 8.43 -24.64 -0.84
C ALA A 178 8.24 -23.19 -0.36
N ALA A 179 7.35 -22.45 -1.02
CA ALA A 179 7.03 -21.10 -0.61
C ALA A 179 6.29 -21.11 0.75
N ALA A 180 6.92 -20.58 1.79
CA ALA A 180 6.30 -20.32 3.08
C ALA A 180 7.08 -19.23 3.85
N PRO A 181 6.41 -18.34 4.61
CA PRO A 181 4.97 -18.15 4.68
C PRO A 181 4.40 -17.47 3.42
N VAL A 182 3.14 -17.73 3.09
CA VAL A 182 2.40 -17.07 2.00
C VAL A 182 1.31 -16.19 2.59
N VAL A 183 1.26 -14.93 2.16
CA VAL A 183 0.14 -14.03 2.39
C VAL A 183 -0.66 -13.95 1.10
N ASP A 184 -1.79 -14.67 1.05
CA ASP A 184 -2.62 -14.76 -0.15
C ASP A 184 -3.83 -13.82 -0.07
N ALA A 185 -3.98 -12.98 -1.10
CA ALA A 185 -5.10 -12.07 -1.26
C ALA A 185 -6.03 -12.60 -2.36
N TYR A 186 -6.99 -13.44 -1.98
CA TYR A 186 -7.91 -14.07 -2.92
C TYR A 186 -9.27 -13.38 -2.97
N ARG A 187 -9.56 -12.70 -4.08
CA ARG A 187 -10.89 -12.16 -4.38
C ARG A 187 -11.74 -13.22 -5.08
N ASN A 188 -12.53 -13.96 -4.31
CA ASN A 188 -13.47 -14.95 -4.83
C ASN A 188 -14.72 -14.30 -5.46
N SER A 189 -14.57 -13.72 -6.65
CA SER A 189 -15.67 -13.13 -7.42
C SER A 189 -16.35 -14.18 -8.30
N ALA A 190 -17.69 -14.23 -8.29
CA ALA A 190 -18.46 -15.06 -9.22
C ALA A 190 -18.51 -14.50 -10.65
N SER A 191 -18.03 -13.27 -10.86
CA SER A 191 -18.04 -12.56 -12.13
C SER A 191 -16.70 -11.81 -12.32
N PRO A 192 -15.57 -12.51 -12.47
CA PRO A 192 -14.29 -11.86 -12.71
C PRO A 192 -14.29 -11.17 -14.07
N ALA A 193 -13.78 -9.95 -14.12
CA ALA A 193 -13.69 -9.13 -15.33
C ALA A 193 -12.32 -8.47 -15.46
N ALA A 194 -11.97 -8.06 -16.69
CA ALA A 194 -10.84 -7.18 -16.93
C ALA A 194 -11.01 -5.87 -16.13
N SER A 195 -9.90 -5.34 -15.62
CA SER A 195 -9.83 -4.20 -14.70
C SER A 195 -10.34 -4.43 -13.28
N ASP A 196 -10.67 -5.67 -12.89
CA ASP A 196 -11.02 -5.97 -11.49
C ASP A 196 -9.79 -5.83 -10.57
N ALA A 197 -9.94 -5.07 -9.49
CA ALA A 197 -8.95 -5.01 -8.42
C ALA A 197 -9.06 -6.25 -7.51
N ILE A 198 -7.96 -6.98 -7.36
CA ILE A 198 -7.94 -8.28 -6.67
C ILE A 198 -7.22 -8.27 -5.32
N GLY A 199 -6.39 -7.26 -5.05
CA GLY A 199 -5.70 -7.11 -3.78
C GLY A 199 -5.03 -5.74 -3.65
N LEU A 200 -4.96 -5.25 -2.42
CA LEU A 200 -4.32 -3.97 -2.07
C LEU A 200 -3.52 -4.12 -0.78
N PHE A 201 -2.27 -3.66 -0.79
CA PHE A 201 -1.55 -3.31 0.41
C PHE A 201 -1.47 -1.79 0.51
N ASN A 202 -2.20 -1.20 1.45
CA ASN A 202 -2.34 0.25 1.58
C ASN A 202 -1.48 0.80 2.73
N LEU A 203 -0.73 1.86 2.47
CA LEU A 203 -0.04 2.66 3.45
C LEU A 203 -0.88 3.91 3.73
N THR A 204 -1.69 3.86 4.78
CA THR A 204 -2.58 4.95 5.18
C THR A 204 -2.06 5.66 6.42
N GLY A 205 -2.22 6.98 6.46
CA GLY A 205 -1.93 7.81 7.62
C GLY A 205 -2.99 8.89 7.78
N LYS A 206 -2.94 9.64 8.88
CA LYS A 206 -3.75 10.85 8.99
C LYS A 206 -3.07 12.00 8.24
N ASP A 207 -3.85 12.79 7.54
CA ASP A 207 -3.40 14.09 7.06
C ASP A 207 -3.47 15.16 8.16
N SER A 208 -3.10 16.40 7.81
CA SER A 208 -3.11 17.53 8.74
C SER A 208 -4.51 17.94 9.22
N ALA A 209 -5.57 17.44 8.59
CA ALA A 209 -6.96 17.66 8.97
C ALA A 209 -7.56 16.45 9.71
N ASP A 210 -6.71 15.51 10.16
CA ASP A 210 -7.09 14.29 10.87
C ASP A 210 -7.88 13.27 10.00
N ASN A 211 -7.95 13.49 8.69
CA ASN A 211 -8.60 12.56 7.77
C ASN A 211 -7.68 11.38 7.46
N LYS A 212 -8.24 10.17 7.36
CA LYS A 212 -7.49 8.98 6.93
C LYS A 212 -7.21 9.07 5.43
N THR A 213 -5.94 9.12 5.06
CA THR A 213 -5.46 9.30 3.70
C THR A 213 -4.53 8.16 3.31
N THR A 214 -4.72 7.59 2.12
CA THR A 214 -3.78 6.63 1.52
C THR A 214 -2.65 7.41 0.85
N TYR A 215 -1.42 7.18 1.29
CA TYR A 215 -0.24 7.86 0.72
C TYR A 215 0.42 7.02 -0.36
N ALA A 216 0.42 5.69 -0.19
CA ALA A 216 0.93 4.76 -1.16
C ALA A 216 0.19 3.42 -1.10
N ALA A 217 0.22 2.67 -2.19
CA ALA A 217 -0.32 1.32 -2.24
C ALA A 217 0.43 0.43 -3.24
N LEU A 218 0.43 -0.88 -2.98
CA LEU A 218 0.68 -1.92 -3.97
C LEU A 218 -0.66 -2.53 -4.36
N ALA A 219 -0.94 -2.58 -5.66
CA ALA A 219 -2.23 -3.02 -6.19
C ALA A 219 -2.11 -4.14 -7.22
N GLY A 220 -2.95 -5.16 -7.08
CA GLY A 220 -3.15 -6.20 -8.09
C GLY A 220 -4.42 -5.96 -8.90
N THR A 221 -4.37 -6.17 -10.21
CA THR A 221 -5.51 -6.00 -11.12
C THR A 221 -5.53 -7.10 -12.18
N ILE A 222 -6.71 -7.63 -12.49
CA ILE A 222 -6.91 -8.55 -13.63
C ILE A 222 -6.93 -7.73 -14.92
N LEU A 223 -6.16 -8.11 -15.92
CA LEU A 223 -6.23 -7.53 -17.27
C LEU A 223 -6.99 -8.43 -18.24
N ASP A 224 -6.80 -9.75 -18.13
CA ASP A 224 -7.59 -10.75 -18.85
C ASP A 224 -7.96 -11.89 -17.87
N PRO A 225 -9.25 -12.12 -17.57
CA PRO A 225 -9.69 -13.26 -16.77
C PRO A 225 -9.86 -14.55 -17.58
N THR A 226 -9.63 -14.53 -18.89
CA THR A 226 -9.91 -15.66 -19.79
C THR A 226 -8.99 -16.83 -19.49
N ASN A 227 -9.59 -18.00 -19.22
CA ASN A 227 -8.88 -19.23 -18.93
C ASN A 227 -7.86 -19.58 -20.04
N GLY A 228 -6.57 -19.66 -19.69
CA GLY A 228 -5.47 -19.95 -20.59
C GLY A 228 -4.83 -18.74 -21.26
N SER A 229 -5.34 -17.54 -21.01
CA SER A 229 -4.81 -16.25 -21.50
C SER A 229 -4.73 -15.21 -20.38
N GLU A 230 -4.63 -15.64 -19.13
CA GLU A 230 -4.74 -14.74 -18.00
C GLU A 230 -3.60 -13.71 -17.97
N ASP A 231 -3.98 -12.44 -17.94
CA ASP A 231 -3.05 -11.32 -17.79
C ASP A 231 -3.32 -10.59 -16.48
N GLY A 232 -2.25 -10.16 -15.81
CA GLY A 232 -2.32 -9.44 -14.55
C GLY A 232 -1.44 -8.20 -14.56
N ARG A 233 -1.82 -7.22 -13.74
CA ARG A 233 -1.02 -6.03 -13.45
C ARG A 233 -0.73 -5.94 -11.96
N ALA A 234 0.53 -5.69 -11.62
CA ALA A 234 0.92 -5.12 -10.33
C ALA A 234 1.27 -3.64 -10.50
N ALA A 235 0.77 -2.77 -9.62
CA ALA A 235 1.02 -1.33 -9.69
C ALA A 235 1.48 -0.76 -8.36
N LEU A 236 2.52 0.09 -8.41
CA LEU A 236 2.89 0.98 -7.31
C LEU A 236 2.16 2.30 -7.49
N ARG A 237 1.41 2.71 -6.48
CA ARG A 237 0.53 3.88 -6.53
C ARG A 237 0.90 4.88 -5.45
N THR A 238 0.84 6.16 -5.77
CA THR A 238 1.04 7.24 -4.79
C THR A 238 0.09 8.40 -5.04
N ILE A 239 -0.28 9.09 -3.95
CA ILE A 239 -1.07 10.31 -4.01
C ILE A 239 -0.17 11.52 -4.32
N VAL A 240 -0.63 12.39 -5.23
CA VAL A 240 -0.04 13.71 -5.46
C VAL A 240 -1.18 14.71 -5.58
N ALA A 241 -1.13 15.79 -4.79
CA ALA A 241 -2.13 16.85 -4.78
C ALA A 241 -3.59 16.35 -4.63
N GLY A 242 -3.81 15.32 -3.79
CA GLY A 242 -5.14 14.77 -3.52
C GLY A 242 -5.60 13.66 -4.49
N THR A 243 -4.81 13.34 -5.52
CA THR A 243 -5.17 12.32 -6.52
C THR A 243 -4.17 11.16 -6.49
N GLU A 244 -4.67 9.94 -6.28
CA GLU A 244 -3.88 8.72 -6.45
C GLU A 244 -3.67 8.42 -7.92
N ALA A 245 -2.45 8.06 -8.28
CA ALA A 245 -2.12 7.56 -9.61
C ALA A 245 -1.06 6.47 -9.53
N ASP A 246 -1.05 5.59 -10.54
CA ASP A 246 0.01 4.63 -10.73
C ASP A 246 1.31 5.38 -11.08
N ARG A 247 2.43 4.90 -10.55
CA ARG A 247 3.78 5.43 -10.84
C ARG A 247 4.62 4.43 -11.61
N LEU A 248 4.39 3.14 -11.33
CA LEU A 248 5.02 2.03 -12.01
C LEU A 248 3.97 0.92 -12.19
N ARG A 249 3.93 0.33 -13.38
CA ARG A 249 3.14 -0.86 -13.67
C ARG A 249 4.06 -1.97 -14.12
N VAL A 250 3.75 -3.17 -13.63
CA VAL A 250 4.38 -4.42 -14.05
C VAL A 250 3.26 -5.29 -14.60
N GLU A 251 3.41 -5.68 -15.86
CA GLU A 251 2.54 -6.59 -16.60
C GLU A 251 3.46 -7.68 -17.18
N VAL A 252 3.53 -7.80 -18.51
CA VAL A 252 4.52 -8.66 -19.16
C VAL A 252 5.90 -8.00 -19.12
N GLY A 253 5.95 -6.68 -19.34
CA GLY A 253 7.11 -5.82 -19.10
C GLY A 253 6.87 -4.83 -17.95
N VAL A 254 7.70 -3.78 -17.90
CA VAL A 254 7.60 -2.70 -16.91
C VAL A 254 7.36 -1.38 -17.61
N TYR A 255 6.41 -0.57 -17.16
CA TYR A 255 6.21 0.76 -17.74
C TYR A 255 5.68 1.80 -16.76
N THR A 256 5.94 3.07 -17.07
CA THR A 256 5.28 4.21 -16.42
C THR A 256 3.99 4.53 -17.18
N PRO A 257 2.87 4.85 -16.51
CA PRO A 257 1.56 5.02 -17.18
C PRO A 257 1.52 6.05 -18.30
N ASP A 258 2.34 7.10 -18.22
CA ASP A 258 2.39 8.18 -19.21
C ASP A 258 3.31 7.88 -20.41
N ALA A 259 3.98 6.73 -20.41
CA ALA A 259 4.83 6.32 -21.53
C ALA A 259 3.96 5.92 -22.74
N THR A 260 4.23 6.55 -23.89
CA THR A 260 3.46 6.27 -25.11
C THR A 260 3.55 4.80 -25.51
N GLY A 261 2.39 4.21 -25.77
CA GLY A 261 2.26 2.82 -26.22
C GLY A 261 2.44 1.76 -25.13
N GLY A 262 2.37 2.12 -23.84
CA GLY A 262 2.16 1.17 -22.73
C GLY A 262 3.24 0.09 -22.57
N ASP A 263 2.83 -1.09 -22.11
CA ASP A 263 3.72 -2.25 -21.98
C ASP A 263 4.29 -2.67 -23.35
N LYS A 264 5.57 -3.05 -23.38
CA LYS A 264 6.28 -3.53 -24.57
C LYS A 264 6.59 -5.01 -24.52
N GLY A 265 6.13 -5.72 -23.49
CA GLY A 265 6.31 -7.16 -23.35
C GLY A 265 7.58 -7.53 -22.59
N ALA A 266 7.88 -8.82 -22.58
CA ALA A 266 8.90 -9.39 -21.71
C ALA A 266 10.28 -8.78 -21.94
N GLY A 267 10.99 -8.48 -20.85
CA GLY A 267 12.36 -7.94 -20.90
C GLY A 267 12.45 -6.46 -21.27
N THR A 268 11.34 -5.73 -21.29
CA THR A 268 11.31 -4.31 -21.66
C THR A 268 10.99 -3.40 -20.47
N VAL A 269 11.50 -2.16 -20.54
CA VAL A 269 11.10 -1.05 -19.68
C VAL A 269 10.66 0.11 -20.57
N ASN A 270 9.42 0.56 -20.48
CA ASN A 270 8.92 1.73 -21.21
C ASN A 270 8.65 2.90 -20.27
N ALA A 271 9.45 3.96 -20.40
CA ALA A 271 9.34 5.17 -19.61
C ALA A 271 9.51 6.40 -20.50
N THR A 272 8.86 7.51 -20.12
CA THR A 272 9.00 8.78 -20.86
C THR A 272 10.42 9.33 -20.80
N ALA A 273 11.11 9.13 -19.67
CA ALA A 273 12.52 9.47 -19.51
C ALA A 273 13.15 8.62 -18.39
N VAL A 274 14.45 8.35 -18.53
CA VAL A 274 15.30 7.73 -17.50
C VAL A 274 16.44 8.69 -17.22
N TYR A 275 16.66 8.96 -15.93
CA TYR A 275 17.72 9.84 -15.46
C TYR A 275 18.73 9.07 -14.61
N GLN A 276 20.01 9.37 -14.79
CA GLN A 276 21.11 8.93 -13.94
C GLN A 276 21.76 10.19 -13.38
N ASN A 277 21.78 10.32 -12.05
CA ASN A 277 22.34 11.49 -11.37
C ASN A 277 21.80 12.85 -11.88
N GLY A 278 20.54 12.90 -12.31
CA GLY A 278 19.91 14.11 -12.87
C GLY A 278 20.14 14.34 -14.36
N ALA A 279 20.98 13.54 -15.03
CA ALA A 279 21.16 13.56 -16.48
C ALA A 279 20.32 12.49 -17.19
N ARG A 280 19.79 12.79 -18.37
CA ARG A 280 18.97 11.84 -19.14
C ARG A 280 19.86 10.80 -19.83
N VAL A 281 19.58 9.51 -19.63
CA VAL A 281 20.45 8.37 -20.04
C VAL A 281 20.29 7.99 -21.52
N SER A 282 19.24 8.47 -22.19
CA SER A 282 19.00 8.13 -23.60
C SER A 282 18.12 9.18 -24.28
N GLY A 283 18.40 9.43 -25.56
CA GLY A 283 17.63 10.34 -26.41
C GLY A 283 18.48 10.99 -27.51
N ALA A 284 17.82 11.85 -28.30
CA ALA A 284 18.49 12.79 -29.19
C ALA A 284 19.50 13.66 -28.40
N PRO A 285 20.53 14.24 -29.04
CA PRO A 285 21.48 15.14 -28.38
C PRO A 285 20.75 16.21 -27.55
N ASP A 286 21.33 16.58 -26.41
CA ASP A 286 20.82 17.68 -25.58
C ASP A 286 20.88 19.00 -26.34
N VAL A 287 22.01 19.23 -27.03
CA VAL A 287 22.20 20.41 -27.88
C VAL A 287 22.70 19.98 -29.27
N VAL A 288 22.20 20.65 -30.31
CA VAL A 288 22.73 20.55 -31.68
C VAL A 288 23.04 21.94 -32.21
N LEU A 289 24.29 22.17 -32.59
CA LEU A 289 24.77 23.41 -33.19
C LEU A 289 25.22 23.14 -34.62
N GLU A 290 24.98 24.10 -35.52
CA GLU A 290 25.29 23.97 -36.94
C GLU A 290 25.92 25.24 -37.53
N ASP A 291 26.78 25.04 -38.53
CA ASP A 291 27.07 26.04 -39.55
C ASP A 291 26.02 25.90 -40.65
N GLN A 292 25.02 26.77 -40.61
CA GLN A 292 24.00 26.86 -41.65
C GLN A 292 24.29 28.02 -42.59
N LYS A 293 24.22 27.76 -43.89
CA LYS A 293 24.31 28.78 -44.93
C LYS A 293 23.09 28.69 -45.86
N ALA A 294 22.79 29.79 -46.53
CA ALA A 294 21.73 29.82 -47.54
C ALA A 294 22.04 28.84 -48.69
N SER A 295 20.99 28.32 -49.33
CA SER A 295 21.11 27.40 -50.48
C SER A 295 22.08 27.92 -51.54
N GLY A 296 22.98 27.06 -52.00
CA GLY A 296 24.00 27.39 -53.01
C GLY A 296 25.24 28.11 -52.45
N THR A 297 25.30 28.37 -51.14
CA THR A 297 26.45 29.02 -50.50
C THR A 297 27.43 27.98 -50.00
N SER A 298 28.64 27.93 -50.57
CA SER A 298 29.71 27.00 -50.15
C SER A 298 30.18 27.25 -48.70
N GLY A 299 30.77 26.24 -48.08
CA GLY A 299 31.18 26.26 -46.67
C GLY A 299 32.24 27.30 -46.33
N GLY A 300 32.90 27.85 -47.35
CA GLY A 300 33.74 29.03 -47.24
C GLY A 300 35.21 28.79 -47.58
N THR A 301 35.94 29.89 -47.55
CA THR A 301 37.35 29.93 -47.95
C THR A 301 38.21 29.27 -46.88
N GLY A 302 38.93 28.23 -47.27
CA GLY A 302 39.86 27.54 -46.39
C GLY A 302 41.21 28.23 -46.33
N VAL A 303 41.73 28.35 -45.11
CA VAL A 303 43.10 28.80 -44.84
C VAL A 303 44.01 27.59 -44.67
N SER A 304 45.14 27.56 -45.36
CA SER A 304 46.12 26.48 -45.26
C SER A 304 47.07 26.68 -44.09
N THR A 305 47.64 25.57 -43.60
CA THR A 305 48.79 25.55 -42.69
C THR A 305 48.62 26.29 -41.36
N THR A 306 47.37 26.61 -40.98
CA THR A 306 47.03 27.35 -39.76
C THR A 306 45.76 26.76 -39.16
N TRP A 307 45.72 26.63 -37.82
CA TRP A 307 44.50 26.25 -37.11
C TRP A 307 43.52 27.41 -37.08
N THR A 308 42.36 27.21 -37.71
CA THR A 308 41.34 28.25 -37.87
C THR A 308 39.99 27.75 -37.35
N THR A 309 39.21 28.60 -36.70
CA THR A 309 37.86 28.27 -36.21
C THR A 309 36.90 28.07 -37.38
N ARG A 310 36.14 26.96 -37.32
CA ARG A 310 35.00 26.70 -38.21
C ARG A 310 33.86 27.64 -37.86
N ASP A 311 33.02 27.95 -38.83
CA ASP A 311 31.76 28.63 -38.54
C ASP A 311 30.85 27.71 -37.70
N LEU A 312 30.08 28.33 -36.81
CA LEU A 312 29.01 27.72 -36.01
C LEU A 312 28.04 28.83 -35.63
N ASN A 313 26.85 28.85 -36.23
CA ASN A 313 26.00 30.04 -36.25
C ASN A 313 24.54 29.79 -35.87
N THR A 314 24.10 28.52 -35.81
CA THR A 314 22.72 28.17 -35.47
C THR A 314 22.66 27.17 -34.34
N GLU A 315 21.84 27.48 -33.34
CA GLU A 315 21.38 26.52 -32.32
C GLU A 315 20.11 25.83 -32.82
N VAL A 316 20.25 24.62 -33.32
CA VAL A 316 19.14 23.85 -33.92
C VAL A 316 18.29 23.18 -32.85
N ARG A 317 18.91 22.83 -31.73
CA ARG A 317 18.25 22.18 -30.60
C ARG A 317 18.92 22.62 -29.32
N ASP A 318 18.13 23.16 -28.39
CA ASP A 318 18.49 23.33 -26.99
C ASP A 318 17.21 23.55 -26.15
N PRO A 319 16.38 22.51 -25.96
CA PRO A 319 15.13 22.66 -25.21
C PRO A 319 15.34 22.96 -23.72
N SER A 320 16.58 22.87 -23.23
CA SER A 320 16.94 23.06 -21.82
C SER A 320 17.72 24.35 -21.58
N GLY A 321 18.04 25.15 -22.61
CA GLY A 321 18.83 26.38 -22.48
C GLY A 321 20.22 26.14 -21.90
N LEU A 322 20.90 25.08 -22.34
CA LEU A 322 22.22 24.69 -21.86
C LEU A 322 23.37 25.37 -22.60
N CYS A 323 23.15 25.93 -23.79
CA CYS A 323 24.18 26.46 -24.66
C CYS A 323 24.11 27.98 -24.75
N THR A 324 25.28 28.61 -24.84
CA THR A 324 25.44 29.96 -25.36
C THR A 324 26.36 29.91 -26.56
N LEU A 325 25.84 30.27 -27.74
CA LEU A 325 26.58 30.34 -29.00
C LEU A 325 26.93 31.81 -29.32
N ALA A 326 28.22 32.12 -29.40
CA ALA A 326 28.71 33.45 -29.74
C ALA A 326 30.02 33.39 -30.53
N THR A 327 30.09 34.12 -31.65
CA THR A 327 31.32 34.24 -32.47
C THR A 327 31.95 32.89 -32.83
N ASN A 328 31.13 31.95 -33.32
CA ASN A 328 31.55 30.58 -33.69
C ASN A 328 32.11 29.76 -32.51
N GLN A 329 31.88 30.18 -31.27
CA GLN A 329 32.24 29.47 -30.05
C GLN A 329 30.99 29.13 -29.26
N PHE A 330 31.01 27.99 -28.59
CA PHE A 330 29.92 27.55 -27.74
C PHE A 330 30.40 27.35 -26.31
N THR A 331 29.56 27.74 -25.35
CA THR A 331 29.76 27.51 -23.92
C THR A 331 28.58 26.73 -23.39
N MET A 332 28.83 25.59 -22.75
CA MET A 332 27.77 24.82 -22.09
C MET A 332 27.70 25.16 -20.61
N THR A 333 26.49 25.14 -20.05
CA THR A 333 26.25 25.38 -18.61
C THR A 333 26.57 24.16 -17.74
N VAL A 334 26.77 22.99 -18.36
CA VAL A 334 27.06 21.71 -17.70
C VAL A 334 28.20 20.97 -18.40
N ASP A 335 28.87 20.09 -17.66
CA ASP A 335 29.88 19.18 -18.21
C ASP A 335 29.22 18.21 -19.20
N GLY A 336 29.97 17.76 -20.20
CA GLY A 336 29.41 16.86 -21.19
C GLY A 336 30.40 16.27 -22.18
N TRP A 337 29.85 15.49 -23.09
CA TRP A 337 30.56 14.96 -24.25
C TRP A 337 30.06 15.65 -25.51
N VAL A 338 31.01 16.09 -26.34
CA VAL A 338 30.73 16.67 -27.65
C VAL A 338 31.19 15.71 -28.73
N GLU A 339 30.38 15.56 -29.77
CA GLU A 339 30.78 15.01 -31.06
C GLU A 339 30.62 16.07 -32.15
N TRP A 340 31.53 16.08 -33.12
CA TRP A 340 31.44 17.00 -34.26
C TRP A 340 31.74 16.32 -35.59
N SER A 341 31.24 16.93 -36.66
CA SER A 341 31.56 16.60 -38.05
C SER A 341 31.82 17.87 -38.83
N THR A 342 32.86 17.88 -39.66
CA THR A 342 33.23 19.01 -40.51
C THR A 342 33.60 18.54 -41.91
N PRO A 343 32.99 19.07 -42.98
CA PRO A 343 33.36 18.73 -44.35
C PRO A 343 34.63 19.44 -44.80
N VAL A 344 35.34 18.77 -45.70
CA VAL A 344 36.44 19.29 -46.52
C VAL A 344 36.18 18.99 -47.99
N TYR A 345 36.63 19.88 -48.86
CA TYR A 345 36.56 19.72 -50.30
C TYR A 345 37.91 19.92 -50.98
N ALA A 346 38.28 18.93 -51.79
CA ALA A 346 39.44 18.90 -52.66
C ALA A 346 40.78 19.28 -52.01
N THR A 347 40.96 18.87 -50.76
CA THR A 347 42.21 18.98 -49.98
C THR A 347 42.16 18.03 -48.77
N GLY A 348 43.30 17.78 -48.12
CA GLY A 348 43.32 17.14 -46.81
C GLY A 348 42.98 18.11 -45.67
N MET A 349 42.32 17.60 -44.62
CA MET A 349 41.97 18.34 -43.42
C MET A 349 42.16 17.51 -42.14
N LEU A 350 42.58 18.17 -41.06
CA LEU A 350 42.33 17.73 -39.69
C LEU A 350 41.36 18.70 -39.03
N SER A 351 40.52 18.20 -38.13
CA SER A 351 39.74 19.04 -37.23
C SER A 351 40.15 18.78 -35.77
N ARG A 352 39.78 19.69 -34.87
CA ARG A 352 39.98 19.52 -33.43
C ARG A 352 38.91 20.25 -32.63
N LEU A 353 38.68 19.76 -31.42
CA LEU A 353 38.00 20.50 -30.37
C LEU A 353 39.04 21.31 -29.59
N TRP A 354 38.86 22.62 -29.56
CA TRP A 354 39.77 23.56 -28.91
C TRP A 354 39.06 24.26 -27.74
N ASN A 355 39.64 24.18 -26.54
CA ASN A 355 39.19 24.96 -25.40
C ASN A 355 39.77 26.37 -25.55
N VAL A 356 38.91 27.32 -25.93
CA VAL A 356 39.30 28.71 -26.18
C VAL A 356 39.61 29.43 -24.89
N THR A 357 38.85 29.14 -23.81
CA THR A 357 39.06 29.77 -22.50
C THR A 357 40.44 29.47 -21.95
N ASP A 358 40.87 28.21 -22.02
CA ASP A 358 42.13 27.78 -21.42
C ASP A 358 43.28 27.68 -22.46
N GLY A 359 42.99 27.86 -23.75
CA GLY A 359 44.00 27.86 -24.82
C GLY A 359 44.66 26.50 -25.05
N VAL A 360 43.91 25.40 -24.91
CA VAL A 360 44.43 24.03 -25.00
C VAL A 360 43.63 23.14 -25.95
N LEU A 361 44.34 22.18 -26.55
CA LEU A 361 43.75 21.11 -27.34
C LEU A 361 42.98 20.16 -26.41
N VAL A 362 41.73 19.88 -26.74
CA VAL A 362 40.92 18.88 -26.02
C VAL A 362 41.01 17.53 -26.72
N SER A 363 40.70 17.49 -28.01
CA SER A 363 40.67 16.25 -28.79
C SER A 363 40.86 16.54 -30.29
N MET A 364 41.45 15.58 -30.99
CA MET A 364 41.65 15.61 -32.44
C MET A 364 40.53 14.87 -33.15
N GLY A 365 40.13 15.37 -34.31
CA GLY A 365 39.28 14.65 -35.25
C GLY A 365 40.09 13.74 -36.17
N ALA A 366 39.42 12.76 -36.75
CA ALA A 366 39.98 11.90 -37.78
C ALA A 366 40.48 12.71 -38.98
N ALA A 367 41.62 12.31 -39.56
CA ALA A 367 42.12 12.95 -40.77
C ALA A 367 41.16 12.70 -41.93
N ALA A 368 40.76 13.77 -42.60
CA ALA A 368 39.98 13.72 -43.83
C ALA A 368 40.90 13.98 -45.03
N ARG A 369 40.73 13.23 -46.12
CA ARG A 369 41.55 13.31 -47.33
C ARG A 369 40.65 13.37 -48.55
N ALA A 370 40.59 14.55 -49.16
CA ALA A 370 40.02 14.74 -50.49
C ALA A 370 41.12 15.11 -51.49
N ASP A 371 41.01 14.60 -52.71
CA ASP A 371 41.92 14.84 -53.82
C ASP A 371 41.56 16.14 -54.56
N SER A 372 42.45 16.71 -55.38
CA SER A 372 42.18 17.97 -56.10
C SER A 372 41.13 17.89 -57.21
N SER A 373 40.28 16.86 -57.23
CA SER A 373 39.22 16.65 -58.21
C SER A 373 37.97 17.51 -57.91
N PRO A 374 37.26 18.02 -58.93
CA PRO A 374 36.05 18.83 -58.77
C PRO A 374 34.92 18.20 -57.94
N ASN A 375 34.96 16.88 -57.74
CA ASN A 375 33.94 16.13 -57.01
C ASN A 375 34.52 15.30 -55.85
N SER A 376 35.64 15.73 -55.27
CA SER A 376 36.24 15.05 -54.13
C SER A 376 35.96 15.81 -52.84
N GLY A 377 35.23 15.17 -51.94
CA GLY A 377 34.94 15.66 -50.60
C GLY A 377 35.12 14.56 -49.58
N ASP A 378 35.38 14.95 -48.35
CA ASP A 378 35.50 14.05 -47.20
C ASP A 378 35.06 14.80 -45.92
N GLN A 379 34.98 14.13 -44.78
CA GLN A 379 34.64 14.75 -43.50
C GLN A 379 35.63 14.37 -42.40
N SER A 380 36.06 15.37 -41.63
CA SER A 380 36.77 15.15 -40.37
C SER A 380 35.74 15.13 -39.25
N MET A 381 35.72 14.03 -38.50
CA MET A 381 34.82 13.81 -37.38
C MET A 381 35.62 13.56 -36.10
N GLY A 382 35.10 13.95 -34.96
CA GLY A 382 35.75 13.66 -33.68
C GLY A 382 34.79 13.80 -32.51
N GLY A 383 35.30 13.46 -31.32
CA GLY A 383 34.59 13.63 -30.07
C GLY A 383 35.54 13.95 -28.93
N GLY A 384 35.03 14.62 -27.90
CA GLY A 384 35.82 14.96 -26.73
C GLY A 384 34.97 15.50 -25.58
N PRO A 385 35.48 15.39 -24.34
CA PRO A 385 34.80 15.92 -23.17
C PRO A 385 34.90 17.45 -23.13
N ILE A 386 33.90 18.10 -22.56
CA ILE A 386 33.94 19.53 -22.22
C ILE A 386 33.58 19.75 -20.76
N VAL A 387 34.05 20.87 -20.22
CA VAL A 387 33.78 21.36 -18.88
C VAL A 387 32.87 22.59 -18.94
N ALA A 388 31.91 22.66 -18.03
CA ALA A 388 30.94 23.74 -17.87
C ALA A 388 31.60 25.11 -17.76
N GLY A 389 30.96 26.13 -18.34
CA GLY A 389 31.38 27.52 -18.26
C GLY A 389 32.63 27.87 -19.08
N LYS A 390 33.22 26.92 -19.80
CA LYS A 390 34.33 27.15 -20.73
C LYS A 390 33.82 27.30 -22.16
N ALA A 391 34.44 28.19 -22.91
CA ALA A 391 34.16 28.41 -24.32
C ALA A 391 35.00 27.47 -25.19
N TYR A 392 34.35 26.78 -26.13
CA TYR A 392 34.97 25.85 -27.05
C TYR A 392 34.70 26.25 -28.50
N ALA A 393 35.63 25.87 -29.38
CA ALA A 393 35.51 26.03 -30.82
C ALA A 393 35.88 24.73 -31.54
N ILE A 394 35.22 24.46 -32.66
CA ILE A 394 35.73 23.49 -33.63
C ILE A 394 36.72 24.21 -34.53
N GLN A 395 37.94 23.70 -34.61
CA GLN A 395 38.97 24.25 -35.49
C GLN A 395 39.38 23.26 -36.57
N TYR A 396 39.90 23.77 -37.67
CA TYR A 396 40.39 22.99 -38.79
C TYR A 396 41.82 23.38 -39.17
N PHE A 397 42.50 22.46 -39.84
CA PHE A 397 43.82 22.67 -40.46
C PHE A 397 43.83 22.03 -41.84
N LEU A 398 44.11 22.81 -42.89
CA LEU A 398 44.14 22.32 -44.27
C LEU A 398 45.57 22.21 -44.81
N SER A 399 45.76 21.25 -45.72
CA SER A 399 47.00 21.15 -46.52
C SER A 399 47.07 22.18 -47.65
N SER A 400 45.94 22.76 -48.09
CA SER A 400 45.90 23.79 -49.14
C SER A 400 44.71 24.74 -48.95
N SER A 401 44.82 25.96 -49.47
CA SER A 401 43.79 27.00 -49.38
C SER A 401 42.83 26.96 -50.58
N GLY A 402 41.73 27.72 -50.51
CA GLY A 402 40.81 27.90 -51.63
C GLY A 402 39.38 28.25 -51.20
N SER A 403 38.57 28.77 -52.13
CA SER A 403 37.29 29.43 -51.81
C SER A 403 36.21 28.52 -51.22
N ASN A 404 36.25 27.22 -51.49
CA ASN A 404 35.21 26.26 -51.11
C ASN A 404 35.74 25.09 -50.28
N ARG A 405 36.95 25.20 -49.71
CA ARG A 405 37.63 24.07 -49.05
C ARG A 405 36.89 23.55 -47.83
N LEU A 406 36.02 24.36 -47.22
CA LEU A 406 35.26 24.00 -46.03
C LEU A 406 33.93 23.29 -46.34
N GLY A 407 33.67 22.99 -47.62
CA GLY A 407 32.49 22.28 -48.10
C GLY A 407 31.96 22.89 -49.40
N LEU A 408 31.52 22.04 -50.32
CA LEU A 408 30.86 22.46 -51.56
C LEU A 408 29.34 22.54 -51.35
N ALA A 409 28.69 23.52 -51.95
CA ALA A 409 27.23 23.68 -51.86
C ALA A 409 26.47 22.63 -52.69
N GLY A 410 25.36 22.11 -52.15
CA GLY A 410 24.45 21.17 -52.84
C GLY A 410 23.28 21.83 -53.57
N SER A 411 22.94 23.07 -53.23
CA SER A 411 21.85 23.90 -53.79
C SER A 411 20.44 23.31 -53.68
N GLN A 412 20.16 22.49 -52.65
CA GLN A 412 18.85 21.84 -52.44
C GLN A 412 18.11 22.32 -51.17
N GLY A 413 18.62 23.33 -50.46
CA GLY A 413 18.05 23.79 -49.19
C GLY A 413 19.06 24.54 -48.32
N ILE A 414 18.84 24.60 -47.01
CA ILE A 414 19.85 25.11 -46.08
C ILE A 414 21.09 24.21 -46.18
N GLU A 415 22.24 24.82 -46.45
CA GLU A 415 23.53 24.11 -46.52
C GLU A 415 24.05 23.94 -45.09
N VAL A 416 24.36 22.71 -44.68
CA VAL A 416 24.90 22.40 -43.36
C VAL A 416 26.33 21.90 -43.51
N TYR A 417 27.27 22.56 -42.85
CA TYR A 417 28.70 22.19 -42.91
C TYR A 417 29.18 21.59 -41.60
N THR A 418 29.57 22.43 -40.64
CA THR A 418 29.94 21.98 -39.30
C THR A 418 28.68 21.60 -38.55
N ARG A 419 28.67 20.43 -37.90
CA ARG A 419 27.64 20.07 -36.92
C ARG A 419 28.31 19.63 -35.63
N VAL A 420 27.81 20.12 -34.51
CA VAL A 420 28.24 19.75 -33.16
C VAL A 420 27.03 19.21 -32.41
N LYS A 421 27.19 18.05 -31.79
CA LYS A 421 26.18 17.42 -30.93
C LYS A 421 26.75 17.30 -29.53
N PHE A 422 25.91 17.58 -28.54
CA PHE A 422 26.30 17.54 -27.14
C PHE A 422 25.37 16.62 -26.35
N TRP A 423 25.95 15.86 -25.43
CA TRP A 423 25.24 15.10 -24.42
C TRP A 423 25.83 15.45 -23.06
N ARG A 424 24.99 15.85 -22.12
CA ARG A 424 25.42 16.05 -20.73
C ARG A 424 25.89 14.73 -20.14
N ILE A 425 26.99 14.73 -19.38
CA ILE A 425 27.38 13.56 -18.58
C ILE A 425 26.60 13.59 -17.25
N ALA A 426 26.32 12.39 -16.74
CA ALA A 426 25.65 12.18 -15.46
C ALA A 426 26.52 12.59 -14.28
#